data_AF-A0A1E8FMS2-F1
#
_entry.id   AF-A0A1E8FMS2-F1
#
_cell.length_a   1.000
_cell.length_b   1.000
_cell.length_c   1.000
_cell.angle_alpha   90.00
_cell.angle_beta   90.00
_cell.angle_gamma   90.00
#
_symmetry.space_group_name_H-M   'P 1'
#
loop_
_entity.id
_entity.type
_entity.pdbx_description
1 polymer ?
#
loop_
_entity_poly.entity_id
_entity_poly.type
_entity_poly.pdbx_seq_one_letter_code
_entity_poly.pdbx_strand_id
1 'polypeptide(L)'
;MSSATKRQYSSEVKLAAVQAYLDGTAKTQVLEHFGVRSVVSLEEWIRIFRKQGAEGLRTKRRGRPRKVQDVASAQRMPGLAH
;
A
#
# COMPACT_ATOMS: atom_id res chain seq x y z
N MET A 1 -1.39 -8.03 22.35
CA MET A 1 -2.30 -8.75 21.43
C MET A 1 -2.01 -8.31 20.01
N SER A 2 -1.79 -9.29 19.13
CA SER A 2 -1.12 -9.19 17.84
C SER A 2 -1.89 -8.37 16.81
N SER A 3 -1.36 -7.21 16.41
CA SER A 3 -1.85 -6.50 15.23
C SER A 3 -1.56 -7.37 14.00
N ALA A 4 -2.61 -8.02 13.48
CA ALA A 4 -2.56 -8.84 12.29
C ALA A 4 -1.80 -8.10 11.18
N THR A 5 -0.55 -8.50 10.99
CA THR A 5 0.38 -7.86 10.07
C THR A 5 -0.06 -8.25 8.68
N LYS A 6 -0.97 -7.46 8.08
CA LYS A 6 -1.29 -7.59 6.66
C LYS A 6 0.05 -7.65 5.92
N ARG A 7 0.36 -8.80 5.31
CA ARG A 7 1.53 -8.98 4.44
C ARG A 7 1.35 -8.00 3.29
N GLN A 8 1.83 -6.78 3.47
CA GLN A 8 1.74 -5.75 2.46
C GLN A 8 2.75 -6.11 1.39
N TYR A 9 2.29 -6.60 0.25
CA TYR A 9 3.14 -6.74 -0.91
C TYR A 9 3.59 -5.34 -1.34
N SER A 10 4.90 -5.10 -1.31
CA SER A 10 5.47 -3.87 -1.85
C SER A 10 5.07 -3.71 -3.32
N SER A 11 4.98 -2.47 -3.79
CA SER A 11 4.68 -2.19 -5.19
C SER A 11 5.65 -2.87 -6.15
N GLU A 12 6.91 -3.03 -5.75
CA GLU A 12 7.93 -3.76 -6.51
C GLU A 12 7.55 -5.23 -6.72
N VAL A 13 7.06 -5.91 -5.67
CA VAL A 13 6.61 -7.31 -5.76
C VAL A 13 5.41 -7.44 -6.70
N LYS A 14 4.47 -6.50 -6.62
CA LYS A 14 3.29 -6.49 -7.51
C LYS A 14 3.70 -6.28 -8.96
N LEU A 15 4.61 -5.34 -9.21
CA LEU A 15 5.14 -5.04 -10.54
C LEU A 15 5.89 -6.22 -11.12
N ALA A 16 6.81 -6.80 -10.36
CA ALA A 16 7.59 -7.95 -10.80
C ALA A 16 6.69 -9.17 -11.10
N ALA A 17 5.65 -9.40 -10.28
CA ALA A 17 4.68 -10.45 -10.53
C ALA A 17 3.89 -10.24 -11.83
N VAL A 18 3.41 -9.02 -12.09
CA VAL A 18 2.72 -8.69 -13.34
C VAL A 18 3.66 -8.79 -14.54
N GLN A 19 4.89 -8.31 -14.40
CA GLN A 19 5.91 -8.37 -15.47
C GLN A 19 6.23 -9.82 -15.85
N ALA A 20 6.44 -10.70 -14.87
CA ALA A 20 6.69 -12.12 -15.10
C ALA A 20 5.52 -12.80 -15.83
N TYR A 21 4.28 -12.45 -15.48
CA TYR A 21 3.11 -12.94 -16.22
C TYR A 21 3.08 -12.45 -17.67
N LEU A 22 3.42 -11.17 -17.92
CA LEU A 22 3.50 -10.60 -19.27
C LEU A 22 4.65 -11.20 -20.10
N ASP A 23 5.72 -11.65 -19.45
CA ASP A 23 6.84 -12.37 -20.05
C ASP A 23 6.46 -13.79 -20.53
N GLY A 24 5.28 -14.28 -20.13
CA GLY A 24 4.76 -15.61 -20.48
C GLY A 24 4.83 -16.61 -19.34
N THR A 25 5.21 -16.19 -18.12
CA THR A 25 5.22 -17.09 -16.96
C THR A 25 3.80 -17.44 -16.53
N ALA A 26 3.55 -18.73 -16.25
CA ALA A 26 2.26 -19.19 -15.76
C ALA A 26 1.89 -18.54 -14.43
N LYS A 27 0.59 -18.23 -14.24
CA LYS A 27 0.06 -17.61 -13.02
C LYS A 27 0.52 -18.34 -11.76
N THR A 28 0.45 -19.67 -11.74
CA THR A 28 0.85 -20.50 -10.59
C THR A 28 2.32 -20.32 -10.22
N GLN A 29 3.20 -20.34 -11.22
CA GLN A 29 4.62 -20.07 -11.00
C GLN A 29 4.84 -18.66 -10.45
N VAL A 30 4.22 -17.63 -11.04
CA VAL A 30 4.31 -16.26 -10.53
C VAL A 30 3.88 -16.18 -9.06
N LEU A 31 2.78 -16.85 -8.70
CA LEU A 31 2.30 -16.86 -7.32
C LEU A 31 3.29 -17.52 -6.36
N GLU A 32 3.93 -18.61 -6.76
CA GLU A 32 4.96 -19.28 -5.97
C GLU A 32 6.24 -18.44 -5.85
N HIS A 33 6.78 -17.96 -6.97
CA HIS A 33 8.00 -17.13 -7.02
C HIS A 33 7.90 -15.87 -6.17
N PHE A 34 6.73 -15.21 -6.19
CA PHE A 34 6.50 -13.97 -5.44
C PHE A 34 5.80 -14.19 -4.09
N GLY A 35 5.50 -15.44 -3.71
CA GLY A 35 4.81 -15.79 -2.47
C GLY A 35 3.40 -15.22 -2.35
N VAL A 36 2.72 -15.00 -3.47
CA VAL A 36 1.36 -14.47 -3.55
C VAL A 36 0.39 -15.64 -3.41
N ARG A 37 -0.36 -15.68 -2.32
CA ARG A 37 -1.30 -16.79 -2.06
C ARG A 37 -2.58 -16.78 -2.89
N SER A 38 -2.86 -15.71 -3.65
CA SER A 38 -4.15 -15.53 -4.30
C SER A 38 -4.00 -15.08 -5.75
N VAL A 39 -4.51 -15.92 -6.67
CA VAL A 39 -4.60 -15.64 -8.11
C VAL A 39 -5.38 -14.35 -8.35
N VAL A 40 -6.46 -14.12 -7.59
CA VAL A 40 -7.31 -12.93 -7.70
C VAL A 40 -6.51 -11.64 -7.46
N SER A 41 -5.55 -11.68 -6.53
CA SER A 41 -4.67 -10.53 -6.27
C SER A 41 -3.78 -10.22 -7.48
N LEU A 42 -3.25 -11.24 -8.13
CA LEU A 42 -2.45 -11.09 -9.34
C LEU A 42 -3.30 -10.55 -10.51
N GLU A 43 -4.52 -11.05 -10.70
CA GLU A 43 -5.42 -10.58 -11.75
C GLU A 43 -5.84 -9.12 -11.58
N GLU A 44 -6.12 -8.71 -10.35
CA GLU A 44 -6.36 -7.30 -10.01
C GLU A 44 -5.16 -6.43 -10.40
N TRP A 45 -3.94 -6.88 -10.09
CA TRP A 45 -2.72 -6.15 -10.42
C TRP A 45 -2.51 -6.03 -11.94
N ILE A 46 -2.76 -7.10 -12.69
CA ILE A 46 -2.70 -7.08 -14.16
C ILE A 46 -3.71 -6.08 -14.73
N ARG A 47 -4.94 -6.04 -14.21
CA ARG A 47 -5.97 -5.07 -14.63
C ARG A 47 -5.54 -3.63 -14.35
N ILE A 48 -5.02 -3.37 -13.15
CA ILE A 48 -4.52 -2.05 -12.76
C ILE A 48 -3.36 -1.63 -13.66
N PHE A 49 -2.40 -2.52 -13.91
CA PHE A 49 -1.25 -2.27 -14.77
C PHE A 49 -1.67 -1.94 -16.21
N ARG A 50 -2.65 -2.65 -16.76
CA ARG A 50 -3.16 -2.36 -18.10
C ARG A 50 -3.89 -1.01 -18.20
N LYS A 51 -4.51 -0.53 -17.12
CA LYS A 51 -5.20 0.78 -17.09
C LYS A 51 -4.29 1.96 -16.74
N GLN A 52 -3.39 1.77 -15.78
CA GLN A 52 -2.65 2.86 -15.11
C GLN A 52 -1.12 2.63 -15.13
N GLY A 53 -0.65 1.53 -15.72
CA GLY A 53 0.77 1.17 -15.74
C GLY A 53 1.35 0.87 -14.36
N ALA A 54 2.68 0.99 -14.27
CA ALA A 54 3.44 0.81 -13.04
C ALA A 54 3.01 1.76 -11.91
N GLU A 55 2.54 2.96 -12.24
CA GLU A 55 2.04 3.93 -11.26
C GLU A 55 0.78 3.46 -10.53
N GLY A 56 -0.11 2.72 -11.20
CA GLY A 56 -1.28 2.16 -10.54
C GLY A 56 -0.93 1.07 -9.52
N LEU A 57 0.16 0.33 -9.75
CA LEU A 57 0.67 -0.71 -8.85
C LEU A 57 1.58 -0.17 -7.75
N ARG A 58 2.13 1.05 -7.92
CA ARG A 58 2.71 1.83 -6.83
C ARG A 58 1.60 2.04 -5.81
N THR A 59 1.57 1.14 -4.81
CA THR A 59 0.80 1.34 -3.60
C THR A 59 1.23 2.70 -3.08
N LYS A 60 0.41 3.73 -3.34
CA LYS A 60 0.53 4.96 -2.59
C LYS A 60 0.43 4.45 -1.17
N ARG A 61 1.54 4.52 -0.42
CA ARG A 61 1.41 4.74 1.00
C ARG A 61 0.63 6.05 1.07
N ARG A 62 -0.68 5.95 0.97
CA ARG A 62 -1.61 6.89 1.53
C ARG A 62 -1.46 6.66 3.02
N GLY A 63 -0.26 6.99 3.52
CA GLY A 63 -0.07 7.44 4.86
C GLY A 63 -1.05 8.57 4.95
N ARG A 64 -2.22 8.24 5.49
CA ARG A 64 -3.06 9.13 6.25
C ARG A 64 -2.14 10.24 6.75
N PRO A 65 -2.35 11.53 6.40
CA PRO A 65 -1.66 12.57 7.14
C PRO A 65 -1.94 12.25 8.59
N ARG A 66 -0.89 11.96 9.35
CA ARG A 66 -0.97 11.66 10.78
C ARG A 66 -1.79 12.82 11.33
N LYS A 67 -3.05 12.55 11.66
CA LYS A 67 -3.96 13.55 12.18
C LYS A 67 -3.30 13.92 13.50
N VAL A 68 -2.58 15.04 13.50
CA VAL A 68 -2.13 15.73 14.70
C VAL A 68 -3.42 16.24 15.37
N GLN A 69 -4.16 15.32 15.97
CA GLN A 69 -5.11 15.65 17.00
C GLN A 69 -4.33 15.53 18.28
N ASP A 70 -3.99 16.69 18.87
CA ASP A 70 -4.52 17.05 20.17
C ASP A 70 -4.03 18.46 20.51
N VAL A 71 -4.87 19.49 20.34
CA VAL A 71 -5.65 20.13 21.41
C VAL A 71 -4.79 20.70 22.56
N ALA A 72 -4.31 21.94 22.41
CA ALA A 72 -4.09 22.86 23.53
C ALA A 72 -3.57 24.21 23.00
N SER A 73 -4.44 25.06 22.47
CA SER A 73 -4.21 26.52 22.49
C SER A 73 -5.55 27.22 22.39
N ALA A 74 -6.43 26.89 23.33
CA ALA A 74 -7.65 27.64 23.59
C ALA A 74 -7.98 27.56 25.08
N GLN A 75 -7.17 28.22 25.91
CA GLN A 75 -7.61 28.76 27.20
C GLN A 75 -6.65 29.91 27.55
N ARG A 76 -6.96 31.16 27.20
CA ARG A 76 -7.79 32.15 27.91
C ARG A 76 -6.95 33.12 28.78
N MET A 77 -6.50 34.22 28.15
CA MET A 77 -6.51 35.62 28.65
C MET A 77 -5.80 35.91 30.03
N PRO A 78 -5.85 37.14 30.61
CA PRO A 78 -4.71 38.05 30.73
C PRO A 78 -4.31 38.44 32.19
N GLY A 79 -3.09 38.97 32.36
CA GLY A 79 -2.73 39.87 33.47
C GLY A 79 -2.23 39.24 34.78
N LEU A 80 -0.99 39.55 35.16
CA LEU A 80 -0.64 39.87 36.55
C LEU A 80 0.58 40.79 36.57
N ALA A 81 0.48 41.81 37.40
CA ALA A 81 1.46 42.85 37.67
C ALA A 81 2.79 42.31 38.23
N HIS A 82 3.88 43.02 37.93
CA HIS A 82 4.68 43.69 38.96
C HIS A 82 5.30 44.96 38.36
#